data_AF-A0A1I1ZGG4-F1
#
_entry.id   AF-A0A1I1ZGG4-F1
#
_cell.length_a   1.000
_cell.length_b   1.000
_cell.length_c   1.000
_cell.angle_alpha   90.00
_cell.angle_beta   90.00
_cell.angle_gamma   90.00
#
_symmetry.space_group_name_H-M   'P 1'
#
loop_
_entity.id
_entity.type
_entity.pdbx_description
1 polymer ?
#
loop_
_entity_poly.entity_id
_entity_poly.type
_entity_poly.pdbx_seq_one_letter_code
_entity_poly.pdbx_strand_id
1 'polypeptide(L)'
;MTGDDLRRLRHEQGNIREAYGLWGTDDLTAGCRAGAEVAGFGGDPATLDDIAANLDEVRRIAGRAADIVAGLRDRGVAVGWAGDTQVEAAEAVEALHSGVHGLLDTLGSIPGRVRAYAMVIERWRAADLAAADALLDVAANAARMTMLGHLPDPSTYDAERMSALHQRAVRAIDDRVAGHRAVTEAGRDLASRLHDQAAQARGRRMAGAPLSALDAVVLTEAGSDWRSADLGVLTPAQAERAAAALTGLGDADRRAMLVLLRAAASPEQRAYLMKALAAGYPVGEVAAFDGLIAAHGDDGPWLAARLGPFDLDSGPAPAAGPGWSQGQLPTCVAASTVAARAAVDPIYALRLTTGGRPDDPAHDNPAAFRERWRAEQLQVYDDGRDLLQKVRGSDGMTSRQSTAIANEQIGAHTGATYRNVPVDSLDGRSDLLPRIEAAVDDGYPVPVTTRDDGPGHQMMIIGHQGDELQIYNPWGYTFWVPAGAFTEGDISHGDAGLPGTPVSVRLPERTG
;
A
#
# COMPACT_ATOMS: atom_id res chain seq x y z
N MET A 1 -13.11 -16.55 0.58
CA MET A 1 -14.25 -15.98 1.32
C MET A 1 -14.58 -14.65 0.66
N THR A 2 -15.82 -14.41 0.26
CA THR A 2 -16.22 -13.18 -0.43
C THR A 2 -16.86 -12.24 0.58
N GLY A 3 -16.56 -10.94 0.53
CA GLY A 3 -17.22 -9.92 1.39
C GLY A 3 -18.75 -9.95 1.32
N ASP A 4 -19.29 -10.58 0.27
CA ASP A 4 -20.71 -10.85 0.07
C ASP A 4 -21.36 -11.71 1.19
N ASP A 5 -20.63 -12.64 1.81
CA ASP A 5 -21.20 -13.52 2.86
C ASP A 5 -21.50 -12.73 4.14
N LEU A 6 -20.56 -11.89 4.60
CA LEU A 6 -20.76 -11.03 5.77
C LEU A 6 -21.83 -9.97 5.51
N ARG A 7 -21.89 -9.42 4.29
CA ARG A 7 -22.95 -8.48 3.88
C ARG A 7 -24.32 -9.15 3.93
N ARG A 8 -24.44 -10.38 3.43
CA ARG A 8 -25.67 -11.19 3.50
C ARG A 8 -26.06 -11.49 4.94
N LEU A 9 -25.12 -11.91 5.80
CA LEU A 9 -25.40 -12.13 7.23
C LEU A 9 -25.88 -10.86 7.94
N ARG A 10 -25.28 -9.69 7.65
CA ARG A 10 -25.74 -8.40 8.20
C ARG A 10 -27.13 -8.02 7.72
N HIS A 11 -27.45 -8.31 6.45
CA HIS A 11 -28.80 -8.12 5.92
C HIS A 11 -29.81 -8.98 6.68
N GLU A 12 -29.53 -10.27 6.84
CA GLU A 12 -30.42 -11.17 7.60
C GLU A 12 -30.47 -10.86 9.09
N GLN A 13 -29.38 -10.33 9.67
CA GLN A 13 -29.38 -9.81 11.04
C GLN A 13 -30.39 -8.67 11.21
N GLY A 14 -30.50 -7.78 10.22
CA GLY A 14 -31.55 -6.76 10.18
C GLY A 14 -32.94 -7.38 10.14
N ASN A 15 -33.18 -8.27 9.18
CA ASN A 15 -34.46 -8.95 8.99
C ASN A 15 -34.92 -9.69 10.27
N ILE A 16 -34.02 -10.46 10.89
CA ILE A 16 -34.28 -11.22 12.13
C ILE A 16 -34.63 -10.30 13.30
N ARG A 17 -33.93 -9.17 13.44
CA ARG A 17 -34.17 -8.21 14.54
C ARG A 17 -35.50 -7.48 14.39
N GLU A 18 -35.97 -7.28 13.16
CA GLU A 18 -37.27 -6.67 12.86
C GLU A 18 -38.44 -7.67 12.94
N ALA A 19 -38.16 -8.97 12.92
CA ALA A 19 -39.16 -10.03 12.92
C ALA A 19 -39.75 -10.31 14.33
N TYR A 20 -40.69 -9.46 14.78
CA TYR A 20 -41.36 -9.60 16.08
C TYR A 20 -42.90 -9.76 15.98
N GLY A 21 -43.48 -10.34 17.03
CA GLY A 21 -44.93 -10.50 17.16
C GLY A 21 -45.52 -11.52 16.18
N LEU A 22 -46.86 -11.56 16.12
CA LEU A 22 -47.61 -12.49 15.28
C LEU A 22 -47.17 -12.40 13.80
N TRP A 23 -47.08 -11.19 13.26
CA TRP A 23 -46.77 -10.95 11.85
C TRP A 23 -45.30 -11.21 11.49
N GLY A 24 -44.37 -11.15 12.46
CA GLY A 24 -42.95 -11.44 12.23
C GLY A 24 -42.60 -12.93 12.19
N THR A 25 -43.57 -13.85 12.30
CA THR A 25 -43.30 -15.29 12.35
C THR A 25 -42.73 -15.82 11.02
N ASP A 26 -43.27 -15.35 9.89
CA ASP A 26 -42.78 -15.71 8.56
C ASP A 26 -41.41 -15.07 8.27
N ASP A 27 -41.27 -13.77 8.57
CA ASP A 27 -40.00 -13.04 8.45
C ASP A 27 -38.88 -13.69 9.29
N LEU A 28 -39.19 -14.13 10.52
CA LEU A 28 -38.21 -14.84 11.36
C LEU A 28 -37.82 -16.18 10.73
N THR A 29 -38.80 -16.91 10.18
CA THR A 29 -38.55 -18.19 9.51
C THR A 29 -37.66 -18.00 8.28
N ALA A 30 -37.99 -17.03 7.43
CA ALA A 30 -37.26 -16.71 6.22
C ALA A 30 -35.84 -16.21 6.53
N GLY A 31 -35.70 -15.23 7.43
CA GLY A 31 -34.42 -14.68 7.83
C GLY A 31 -33.50 -15.71 8.50
N CYS A 32 -34.05 -16.59 9.35
CA CYS A 32 -33.26 -17.67 9.94
C CYS A 32 -32.77 -18.69 8.91
N ARG A 33 -33.60 -19.08 7.92
CA ARG A 33 -33.17 -19.97 6.83
C ARG A 33 -32.11 -19.31 5.97
N ALA A 34 -32.36 -18.09 5.51
CA ALA A 34 -31.42 -17.35 4.69
C ALA A 34 -30.08 -17.11 5.41
N GLY A 35 -30.13 -16.81 6.72
CA GLY A 35 -28.96 -16.64 7.57
C GLY A 35 -28.20 -17.94 7.81
N ALA A 36 -28.89 -19.08 7.94
CA ALA A 36 -28.25 -20.41 8.05
C ALA A 36 -27.61 -20.87 6.73
N GLU A 37 -28.23 -20.56 5.59
CA GLU A 37 -27.75 -20.92 4.25
C GLU A 37 -26.50 -20.15 3.81
N VAL A 38 -26.12 -19.08 4.51
CA VAL A 38 -24.81 -18.45 4.26
C VAL A 38 -23.71 -19.47 4.58
N ALA A 39 -22.82 -19.70 3.62
CA ALA A 39 -21.72 -20.62 3.78
C ALA A 39 -20.81 -20.16 4.93
N GLY A 40 -20.31 -21.11 5.73
CA GLY A 40 -19.27 -20.82 6.71
C GLY A 40 -17.97 -20.39 6.03
N PHE A 41 -17.01 -19.90 6.80
CA PHE A 41 -15.73 -19.45 6.25
C PHE A 41 -14.82 -20.61 5.84
N GLY A 42 -14.13 -20.41 4.71
CA GLY A 42 -13.13 -21.35 4.17
C GLY A 42 -11.77 -21.25 4.87
N GLY A 43 -10.81 -22.04 4.37
CA GLY A 43 -9.47 -22.19 4.95
C GLY A 43 -9.38 -23.42 5.84
N ASP A 44 -8.33 -24.21 5.71
CA ASP A 44 -8.12 -25.43 6.49
C ASP A 44 -6.98 -25.21 7.50
N PRO A 45 -7.23 -25.28 8.82
CA PRO A 45 -6.20 -25.09 9.83
C PRO A 45 -4.98 -26.00 9.65
N ALA A 46 -5.19 -27.27 9.27
CA ALA A 46 -4.09 -28.20 9.05
C ALA A 46 -3.19 -27.75 7.88
N THR A 47 -3.80 -27.33 6.76
CA THR A 47 -3.07 -26.74 5.64
C THR A 47 -2.30 -25.47 6.05
N LEU A 48 -2.88 -24.62 6.91
CA LEU A 48 -2.20 -23.41 7.41
C LEU A 48 -1.03 -23.76 8.32
N ASP A 49 -1.15 -24.76 9.18
CA ASP A 49 -0.06 -25.26 10.02
C ASP A 49 1.08 -25.84 9.18
N ASP A 50 0.76 -26.58 8.11
CA ASP A 50 1.75 -27.09 7.15
C ASP A 50 2.49 -25.94 6.43
N ILE A 51 1.77 -24.87 6.05
CA ILE A 51 2.39 -23.66 5.49
C ILE A 51 3.33 -23.02 6.52
N ALA A 52 2.89 -22.86 7.77
CA ALA A 52 3.73 -22.29 8.82
C ALA A 52 5.00 -23.12 9.06
N ALA A 53 4.89 -24.45 9.06
CA ALA A 53 6.04 -25.35 9.19
C ALA A 53 7.03 -25.23 8.03
N ASN A 54 6.52 -25.12 6.79
CA ASN A 54 7.36 -24.91 5.62
C ASN A 54 8.10 -23.56 5.69
N LEU A 55 7.44 -22.51 6.15
CA LEU A 55 8.07 -21.19 6.33
C LEU A 55 9.15 -21.21 7.42
N ASP A 56 8.94 -21.92 8.52
CA ASP A 56 9.97 -22.15 9.54
C ASP A 56 11.20 -22.88 8.97
N GLU A 57 11.00 -23.85 8.07
CA GLU A 57 12.10 -24.54 7.39
C GLU A 57 12.87 -23.62 6.44
N VAL A 58 12.17 -22.78 5.66
CA VAL A 58 12.81 -21.77 4.81
C VAL A 58 13.61 -20.78 5.66
N ARG A 59 13.06 -20.33 6.80
CA ARG A 59 13.76 -19.47 7.76
C ARG A 59 15.05 -20.11 8.25
N ARG A 60 15.02 -21.41 8.56
CA ARG A 60 16.21 -22.16 8.99
C ARG A 60 17.27 -22.24 7.89
N ILE A 61 16.87 -22.36 6.62
CA ILE A 61 17.79 -22.32 5.46
C ILE A 61 18.40 -20.92 5.32
N ALA A 62 17.58 -19.88 5.36
CA ALA A 62 18.02 -18.48 5.31
C ALA A 62 18.97 -18.15 6.47
N GLY A 63 18.73 -18.68 7.67
CA GLY A 63 19.61 -18.53 8.84
C GLY A 63 21.03 -19.02 8.57
N ARG A 64 21.17 -20.19 7.95
CA ARG A 64 22.49 -20.70 7.56
C ARG A 64 23.16 -19.82 6.51
N ALA A 65 22.40 -19.28 5.56
CA ALA A 65 22.94 -18.35 4.58
C ALA A 65 23.42 -17.05 5.24
N ALA A 66 22.65 -16.52 6.21
CA ALA A 66 23.02 -15.33 6.97
C ALA A 66 24.33 -15.54 7.74
N ASP A 67 24.48 -16.67 8.42
CA ASP A 67 25.70 -17.02 9.15
C ASP A 67 26.93 -17.07 8.21
N ILE A 68 26.77 -17.64 7.01
CA ILE A 68 27.84 -17.70 6.00
C ILE A 68 28.21 -16.29 5.51
N VAL A 69 27.22 -15.48 5.18
CA VAL A 69 27.44 -14.12 4.66
C VAL A 69 28.03 -13.21 5.74
N ALA A 70 27.53 -13.28 6.97
CA ALA A 70 28.11 -12.57 8.12
C ALA A 70 29.57 -13.00 8.33
N GLY A 71 29.86 -14.30 8.27
CA GLY A 71 31.24 -14.78 8.35
C GLY A 71 32.14 -14.32 7.21
N LEU A 72 31.62 -14.08 6.00
CA LEU A 72 32.38 -13.48 4.89
C LEU A 72 32.62 -11.98 5.12
N ARG A 73 31.60 -11.27 5.59
CA ARG A 73 31.66 -9.85 5.94
C ARG A 73 32.71 -9.59 7.03
N ASP A 74 32.64 -10.34 8.13
CA ASP A 74 33.52 -10.17 9.29
C ASP A 74 35.00 -10.46 8.98
N ARG A 75 35.25 -11.44 8.11
CA ARG A 75 36.62 -11.74 7.64
C ARG A 75 37.15 -10.71 6.66
N GLY A 76 36.27 -9.92 6.06
CA GLY A 76 36.53 -9.10 4.89
C GLY A 76 36.78 -9.96 3.65
N VAL A 77 36.38 -9.46 2.47
CA VAL A 77 36.64 -10.15 1.18
C VAL A 77 38.13 -10.09 0.78
N ALA A 78 38.98 -9.55 1.66
CA ALA A 78 40.30 -8.98 1.38
C ALA A 78 41.48 -9.96 1.55
N VAL A 79 41.28 -11.28 1.58
CA VAL A 79 42.44 -12.20 1.72
C VAL A 79 43.20 -12.41 0.39
N GLY A 80 42.85 -11.70 -0.69
CA GLY A 80 43.63 -11.76 -1.93
C GLY A 80 43.24 -10.81 -3.07
N TRP A 81 42.22 -9.96 -2.91
CA TRP A 81 41.75 -9.00 -3.93
C TRP A 81 42.10 -7.58 -3.49
N ALA A 82 42.53 -6.73 -4.43
CA ALA A 82 42.91 -5.33 -4.18
C ALA A 82 42.33 -4.42 -5.26
N GLY A 83 42.10 -3.15 -4.92
CA GLY A 83 41.54 -2.15 -5.83
C GLY A 83 40.03 -2.31 -6.04
N ASP A 84 39.52 -1.90 -7.20
CA ASP A 84 38.08 -1.84 -7.52
C ASP A 84 37.36 -3.18 -7.30
N THR A 85 38.02 -4.30 -7.61
CA THR A 85 37.46 -5.64 -7.39
C THR A 85 37.20 -5.95 -5.91
N GLN A 86 38.00 -5.39 -4.99
CA GLN A 86 37.76 -5.54 -3.56
C GLN A 86 36.53 -4.73 -3.12
N VAL A 87 36.36 -3.52 -3.69
CA VAL A 87 35.23 -2.63 -3.40
C VAL A 87 33.93 -3.26 -3.89
N GLU A 88 33.86 -3.67 -5.16
CA GLU A 88 32.70 -4.35 -5.75
C GLU A 88 32.31 -5.61 -4.95
N ALA A 89 33.30 -6.39 -4.52
CA ALA A 89 33.05 -7.60 -3.74
C ALA A 89 32.55 -7.30 -2.32
N ALA A 90 33.00 -6.21 -1.71
CA ALA A 90 32.51 -5.76 -0.41
C ALA A 90 31.06 -5.26 -0.50
N GLU A 91 30.74 -4.45 -1.51
CA GLU A 91 29.37 -3.99 -1.79
C GLU A 91 28.41 -5.17 -1.99
N ALA A 92 28.85 -6.15 -2.78
CA ALA A 92 28.14 -7.39 -3.02
C ALA A 92 27.84 -8.18 -1.74
N VAL A 93 28.83 -8.31 -0.85
CA VAL A 93 28.66 -9.01 0.43
C VAL A 93 27.73 -8.21 1.35
N GLU A 94 27.82 -6.89 1.38
CA GLU A 94 26.92 -6.04 2.17
C GLU A 94 25.48 -6.12 1.66
N ALA A 95 25.26 -6.06 0.34
CA ALA A 95 23.93 -6.21 -0.25
C ALA A 95 23.32 -7.60 0.01
N LEU A 96 24.14 -8.66 -0.10
CA LEU A 96 23.71 -10.02 0.28
C LEU A 96 23.41 -10.11 1.78
N HIS A 97 24.19 -9.43 2.62
CA HIS A 97 23.97 -9.39 4.06
C HIS A 97 22.64 -8.73 4.39
N SER A 98 22.38 -7.55 3.82
CA SER A 98 21.11 -6.82 3.92
C SER A 98 19.94 -7.69 3.46
N GLY A 99 19.99 -8.19 2.21
CA GLY A 99 18.88 -8.95 1.64
C GLY A 99 18.57 -10.25 2.39
N VAL A 100 19.58 -10.97 2.90
CA VAL A 100 19.35 -12.19 3.71
C VAL A 100 18.83 -11.85 5.11
N HIS A 101 19.27 -10.75 5.73
CA HIS A 101 18.74 -10.31 7.02
C HIS A 101 17.31 -9.78 6.89
N GLY A 102 17.00 -9.02 5.84
CA GLY A 102 15.65 -8.63 5.48
C GLY A 102 14.76 -9.87 5.34
N LEU A 103 15.19 -10.87 4.56
CA LEU A 103 14.46 -12.15 4.44
C LEU A 103 14.26 -12.86 5.80
N LEU A 104 15.24 -12.82 6.70
CA LEU A 104 15.11 -13.42 8.03
C LEU A 104 14.15 -12.68 8.95
N ASP A 105 14.17 -11.35 8.92
CA ASP A 105 13.22 -10.52 9.64
C ASP A 105 11.80 -10.78 9.13
N THR A 106 11.64 -10.80 7.80
CA THR A 106 10.44 -11.20 7.09
C THR A 106 9.90 -12.54 7.56
N LEU A 107 10.72 -13.59 7.48
CA LEU A 107 10.31 -14.94 7.87
C LEU A 107 10.20 -15.11 9.39
N GLY A 108 10.70 -14.16 10.18
CA GLY A 108 10.75 -14.21 11.62
C GLY A 108 9.37 -14.26 12.28
N SER A 109 8.41 -13.50 11.72
CA SER A 109 7.07 -13.32 12.29
C SER A 109 5.96 -14.08 11.55
N ILE A 110 6.12 -14.35 10.26
CA ILE A 110 5.05 -14.94 9.42
C ILE A 110 4.53 -16.29 9.95
N PRO A 111 5.37 -17.29 10.31
CA PRO A 111 4.88 -18.59 10.78
C PRO A 111 3.95 -18.47 11.99
N GLY A 112 4.29 -17.61 12.94
CA GLY A 112 3.47 -17.35 14.12
C GLY A 112 2.11 -16.73 13.76
N ARG A 113 2.07 -15.86 12.75
CA ARG A 113 0.84 -15.21 12.27
C ARG A 113 -0.07 -16.16 11.50
N VAL A 114 0.51 -17.02 10.65
CA VAL A 114 -0.26 -18.07 9.96
C VAL A 114 -0.93 -18.99 10.98
N ARG A 115 -0.20 -19.40 12.04
CA ARG A 115 -0.77 -20.18 13.15
C ARG A 115 -1.85 -19.41 13.91
N ALA A 116 -1.65 -18.12 14.18
CA ALA A 116 -2.65 -17.29 14.81
C ALA A 116 -3.95 -17.24 13.99
N TYR A 117 -3.84 -17.11 12.66
CA TYR A 117 -4.99 -17.16 11.77
C TYR A 117 -5.67 -18.53 11.77
N ALA A 118 -4.90 -19.63 11.76
CA ALA A 118 -5.43 -20.99 11.88
C ALA A 118 -6.26 -21.18 13.16
N MET A 119 -5.76 -20.68 14.30
CA MET A 119 -6.48 -20.70 15.59
C MET A 119 -7.79 -19.90 15.54
N VAL A 120 -7.82 -18.75 14.84
CA VAL A 120 -9.06 -17.96 14.67
C VAL A 120 -10.09 -18.74 13.86
N ILE A 121 -9.68 -19.39 12.76
CA ILE A 121 -10.57 -20.25 11.96
C ILE A 121 -11.08 -21.40 12.82
N GLU A 122 -10.21 -22.12 13.52
CA GLU A 122 -10.59 -23.27 14.32
C GLU A 122 -11.57 -22.90 15.43
N ARG A 123 -11.29 -21.82 16.16
CA ARG A 123 -12.15 -21.30 17.23
C ARG A 123 -13.56 -21.00 16.71
N TRP A 124 -13.66 -20.30 15.59
CA TRP A 124 -14.96 -19.84 15.12
C TRP A 124 -15.72 -20.93 14.35
N ARG A 125 -15.03 -21.89 13.70
CA ARG A 125 -15.70 -22.88 12.82
C ARG A 125 -16.77 -23.66 13.56
N ALA A 126 -16.46 -24.12 14.77
CA ALA A 126 -17.43 -24.85 15.59
C ALA A 126 -18.60 -23.95 16.04
N ALA A 127 -18.32 -22.70 16.39
CA ALA A 127 -19.34 -21.74 16.80
C ALA A 127 -20.28 -21.35 15.65
N ASP A 128 -19.75 -21.13 14.44
CA ASP A 128 -20.53 -20.80 13.25
C ASP A 128 -21.47 -21.94 12.86
N LEU A 129 -20.98 -23.18 12.86
CA LEU A 129 -21.80 -24.37 12.61
C LEU A 129 -22.94 -24.50 13.64
N ALA A 130 -22.62 -24.36 14.93
CA ALA A 130 -23.62 -24.42 15.98
C ALA A 130 -24.67 -23.29 15.87
N ALA A 131 -24.25 -22.09 15.46
CA ALA A 131 -25.15 -20.97 15.24
C ALA A 131 -26.04 -21.17 14.00
N ALA A 132 -25.51 -21.72 12.91
CA ALA A 132 -26.29 -22.09 11.73
C ALA A 132 -27.35 -23.16 12.07
N ASP A 133 -26.98 -24.19 12.82
CA ASP A 133 -27.92 -25.21 13.30
C ASP A 133 -29.00 -24.60 14.22
N ALA A 134 -28.62 -23.65 15.08
CA ALA A 134 -29.55 -22.94 15.95
C ALA A 134 -30.57 -22.11 15.15
N LEU A 135 -30.14 -21.45 14.05
CA LEU A 135 -31.03 -20.73 13.14
C LEU A 135 -32.00 -21.69 12.43
N LEU A 136 -31.54 -22.85 11.96
CA LEU A 136 -32.41 -23.86 11.35
C LEU A 136 -33.45 -24.40 12.34
N ASP A 137 -33.05 -24.68 13.59
CA ASP A 137 -34.00 -25.09 14.63
C ASP A 137 -35.02 -23.98 14.93
N VAL A 138 -34.58 -22.71 15.03
CA VAL A 138 -35.52 -21.59 15.20
C VAL A 138 -36.50 -21.49 14.04
N ALA A 139 -36.02 -21.57 12.80
CA ALA A 139 -36.88 -21.54 11.61
C ALA A 139 -37.92 -22.67 11.61
N ALA A 140 -37.53 -23.91 11.96
CA ALA A 140 -38.45 -25.04 12.05
C ALA A 140 -39.49 -24.87 13.17
N ASN A 141 -39.14 -24.18 14.26
CA ASN A 141 -40.06 -23.89 15.35
C ASN A 141 -41.01 -22.73 15.02
N ALA A 142 -40.53 -21.67 14.38
CA ALA A 142 -41.33 -20.53 13.94
C ALA A 142 -42.33 -20.94 12.85
N ALA A 143 -41.92 -21.78 11.89
CA ALA A 143 -42.80 -22.31 10.85
C ALA A 143 -44.00 -23.15 11.39
N ARG A 144 -43.93 -23.64 12.63
CA ARG A 144 -45.07 -24.33 13.28
C ARG A 144 -46.16 -23.37 13.79
N MET A 145 -45.85 -22.07 13.82
CA MET A 145 -46.78 -20.99 14.19
C MET A 145 -47.35 -20.28 12.93
N THR A 146 -47.18 -20.88 11.74
CA THR A 146 -47.73 -20.38 10.48
C THR A 146 -48.76 -21.35 9.87
N MET A 147 -49.84 -20.79 9.36
CA MET A 147 -50.86 -21.41 8.51
C MET A 147 -50.43 -21.30 7.04
N LEU A 148 -50.61 -22.38 6.28
CA LEU A 148 -50.21 -22.45 4.85
C LEU A 148 -48.72 -22.14 4.60
N GLY A 149 -47.89 -22.22 5.64
CA GLY A 149 -46.45 -22.02 5.56
C GLY A 149 -45.95 -20.58 5.44
N HIS A 150 -46.84 -19.57 5.41
CA HIS A 150 -46.48 -18.15 5.26
C HIS A 150 -47.43 -17.16 5.94
N LEU A 151 -48.64 -17.56 6.31
CA LEU A 151 -49.54 -16.72 7.10
C LEU A 151 -49.38 -17.06 8.58
N PRO A 152 -49.32 -16.12 9.52
CA PRO A 152 -49.31 -16.48 10.93
C PRO A 152 -50.63 -17.17 11.33
N ASP A 153 -50.55 -18.20 12.17
CA ASP A 153 -51.70 -18.96 12.67
C ASP A 153 -52.04 -18.52 14.11
N PRO A 154 -53.11 -17.74 14.31
CA PRO A 154 -53.49 -17.29 15.64
C PRO A 154 -53.81 -18.43 16.63
N SER A 155 -54.12 -19.63 16.13
CA SER A 155 -54.48 -20.78 16.96
C SER A 155 -53.26 -21.54 17.51
N THR A 156 -52.11 -21.42 16.85
CA THR A 156 -50.84 -22.05 17.27
C THR A 156 -49.79 -21.04 17.73
N TYR A 157 -50.05 -19.74 17.56
CA TYR A 157 -49.20 -18.67 18.04
C TYR A 157 -49.10 -18.64 19.58
N ASP A 158 -47.87 -18.59 20.05
CA ASP A 158 -47.50 -18.43 21.45
C ASP A 158 -46.49 -17.30 21.56
N ALA A 159 -46.88 -16.20 22.21
CA ALA A 159 -46.07 -14.99 22.32
C ALA A 159 -44.78 -15.20 23.13
N GLU A 160 -44.82 -16.02 24.18
CA GLU A 160 -43.64 -16.31 25.00
C GLU A 160 -42.65 -17.17 24.22
N ARG A 161 -43.16 -18.19 23.52
CA ARG A 161 -42.36 -19.02 22.64
C ARG A 161 -41.75 -18.22 21.49
N MET A 162 -42.53 -17.35 20.83
CA MET A 162 -42.03 -16.51 19.76
C MET A 162 -40.92 -15.56 20.25
N SER A 163 -41.09 -14.95 21.42
CA SER A 163 -40.07 -14.11 22.04
C SER A 163 -38.78 -14.89 22.33
N ALA A 164 -38.89 -16.11 22.87
CA ALA A 164 -37.74 -16.98 23.14
C ALA A 164 -37.01 -17.40 21.86
N LEU A 165 -37.76 -17.72 20.79
CA LEU A 165 -37.19 -18.06 19.47
C LEU A 165 -36.49 -16.86 18.85
N HIS A 166 -37.11 -15.67 18.89
CA HIS A 166 -36.50 -14.44 18.39
C HIS A 166 -35.18 -14.14 19.12
N GLN A 167 -35.15 -14.21 20.46
CA GLN A 167 -33.90 -14.01 21.22
C GLN A 167 -32.82 -15.05 20.94
N ARG A 168 -33.20 -16.29 20.61
CA ARG A 168 -32.26 -17.32 20.15
C ARG A 168 -31.72 -17.00 18.76
N ALA A 169 -32.59 -16.59 17.82
CA ALA A 169 -32.20 -16.21 16.48
C ALA A 169 -31.26 -15.01 16.47
N VAL A 170 -31.58 -13.96 17.23
CA VAL A 170 -30.72 -12.77 17.36
C VAL A 170 -29.33 -13.15 17.86
N ARG A 171 -29.24 -13.98 18.90
CA ARG A 171 -27.93 -14.48 19.39
C ARG A 171 -27.18 -15.28 18.34
N ALA A 172 -27.86 -16.22 17.68
CA ALA A 172 -27.23 -17.06 16.67
C ALA A 172 -26.73 -16.25 15.47
N ILE A 173 -27.53 -15.31 14.94
CA ILE A 173 -27.08 -14.47 13.83
C ILE A 173 -25.97 -13.50 14.25
N ASP A 174 -26.02 -12.96 15.48
CA ASP A 174 -24.95 -12.12 16.03
C ASP A 174 -23.63 -12.91 16.14
N ASP A 175 -23.67 -14.17 16.60
CA ASP A 175 -22.51 -15.05 16.68
C ASP A 175 -21.91 -15.35 15.30
N ARG A 176 -22.75 -15.61 14.28
CA ARG A 176 -22.28 -15.78 12.89
C ARG A 176 -21.63 -14.52 12.35
N VAL A 177 -22.26 -13.36 12.53
CA VAL A 177 -21.71 -12.06 12.11
C VAL A 177 -20.37 -11.78 12.80
N ALA A 178 -20.26 -12.04 14.11
CA ALA A 178 -19.03 -11.87 14.87
C ALA A 178 -17.91 -12.80 14.38
N GLY A 179 -18.22 -14.08 14.13
CA GLY A 179 -17.25 -15.05 13.63
C GLY A 179 -16.75 -14.73 12.23
N HIS A 180 -17.65 -14.43 11.29
CA HIS A 180 -17.28 -14.01 9.94
C HIS A 180 -16.44 -12.73 9.96
N ARG A 181 -16.79 -11.75 10.81
CA ARG A 181 -16.01 -10.54 11.00
C ARG A 181 -14.60 -10.85 11.50
N ALA A 182 -14.47 -11.63 12.58
CA ALA A 182 -13.18 -11.96 13.17
C ALA A 182 -12.26 -12.72 12.20
N VAL A 183 -12.80 -13.69 11.45
CA VAL A 183 -12.03 -14.44 10.42
C VAL A 183 -11.64 -13.54 9.25
N THR A 184 -12.51 -12.61 8.84
CA THR A 184 -12.20 -11.65 7.78
C THR A 184 -11.11 -10.67 8.19
N GLU A 185 -11.19 -10.13 9.41
CA GLU A 185 -10.19 -9.21 9.97
C GLU A 185 -8.83 -9.91 10.14
N ALA A 186 -8.80 -11.12 10.72
CA ALA A 186 -7.56 -11.88 10.88
C ALA A 186 -6.95 -12.30 9.52
N GLY A 187 -7.79 -12.65 8.55
CA GLY A 187 -7.34 -12.97 7.19
C GLY A 187 -6.77 -11.75 6.47
N ARG A 188 -7.36 -10.56 6.68
CA ARG A 188 -6.84 -9.29 6.15
C ARG A 188 -5.51 -8.93 6.80
N ASP A 189 -5.38 -9.01 8.13
CA ASP A 189 -4.09 -8.78 8.82
C ASP A 189 -3.00 -9.72 8.30
N LEU A 190 -3.31 -11.02 8.14
CA LEU A 190 -2.35 -11.96 7.57
C LEU A 190 -1.99 -11.60 6.12
N ALA A 191 -2.98 -11.29 5.28
CA ALA A 191 -2.75 -10.97 3.87
C ALA A 191 -1.95 -9.68 3.68
N SER A 192 -2.31 -8.62 4.41
CA SER A 192 -1.60 -7.33 4.43
C SER A 192 -0.15 -7.53 4.82
N ARG A 193 0.13 -8.23 5.92
CA ARG A 193 1.50 -8.51 6.33
C ARG A 193 2.26 -9.41 5.37
N LEU A 194 1.62 -10.42 4.79
CA LEU A 194 2.27 -11.22 3.74
C LEU A 194 2.60 -10.35 2.51
N HIS A 195 1.79 -9.34 2.23
CA HIS A 195 2.01 -8.40 1.14
C HIS A 195 3.18 -7.45 1.45
N ASP A 196 3.22 -6.82 2.62
CA ASP A 196 4.35 -5.99 3.08
C ASP A 196 5.67 -6.74 2.90
N GLN A 197 5.66 -7.99 3.35
CA GLN A 197 6.81 -8.86 3.34
C GLN A 197 7.19 -9.32 1.91
N ALA A 198 6.21 -9.54 1.05
CA ALA A 198 6.47 -9.83 -0.37
C ALA A 198 7.00 -8.60 -1.12
N ALA A 199 6.56 -7.40 -0.77
CA ALA A 199 7.08 -6.15 -1.31
C ALA A 199 8.53 -5.91 -0.88
N GLN A 200 8.86 -6.25 0.37
CA GLN A 200 10.22 -6.22 0.91
C GLN A 200 11.14 -7.28 0.28
N ALA A 201 10.62 -8.39 -0.23
CA ALA A 201 11.38 -9.41 -0.96
C ALA A 201 11.77 -8.95 -2.40
N ARG A 202 12.69 -7.99 -2.49
CA ARG A 202 13.02 -7.24 -3.74
C ARG A 202 13.96 -7.97 -4.70
N GLY A 203 14.79 -8.88 -4.21
CA GLY A 203 15.92 -9.46 -4.96
C GLY A 203 15.60 -10.22 -6.26
N ARG A 204 14.31 -10.42 -6.61
CA ARG A 204 13.89 -11.02 -7.89
C ARG A 204 13.21 -10.05 -8.86
N ARG A 205 12.95 -8.80 -8.47
CA ARG A 205 12.24 -7.83 -9.33
C ARG A 205 13.07 -7.36 -10.52
N MET A 206 14.39 -7.52 -10.46
CA MET A 206 15.31 -7.32 -11.58
C MET A 206 15.71 -8.63 -12.30
N ALA A 207 15.06 -9.75 -11.99
CA ALA A 207 15.35 -11.01 -12.65
C ALA A 207 15.04 -10.92 -14.17
N GLY A 208 16.01 -11.29 -15.01
CA GLY A 208 15.89 -11.22 -16.46
C GLY A 208 16.43 -9.93 -17.09
N ALA A 209 16.81 -8.93 -16.28
CA ALA A 209 17.66 -7.84 -16.77
C ALA A 209 19.01 -8.40 -17.26
N PRO A 210 19.67 -7.76 -18.24
CA PRO A 210 21.01 -8.13 -18.70
C PRO A 210 22.10 -7.69 -17.69
N LEU A 211 21.89 -8.03 -16.41
CA LEU A 211 22.74 -7.76 -15.27
C LEU A 211 23.18 -9.09 -14.66
N SER A 212 24.28 -9.09 -13.91
CA SER A 212 24.58 -10.25 -13.07
C SER A 212 23.53 -10.35 -11.95
N ALA A 213 23.33 -11.56 -11.42
CA ALA A 213 22.45 -11.75 -10.26
C ALA A 213 22.88 -10.91 -9.05
N LEU A 214 24.19 -10.61 -8.96
CA LEU A 214 24.75 -9.82 -7.88
C LEU A 214 24.47 -8.33 -8.07
N ASP A 215 24.66 -7.80 -9.29
CA ASP A 215 24.32 -6.40 -9.60
C ASP A 215 22.83 -6.14 -9.38
N ALA A 216 21.97 -7.11 -9.72
CA ALA A 216 20.55 -7.03 -9.48
C ALA A 216 20.24 -6.87 -7.98
N VAL A 217 20.90 -7.66 -7.12
CA VAL A 217 20.73 -7.55 -5.65
C VAL A 217 21.26 -6.22 -5.13
N VAL A 218 22.48 -5.83 -5.54
CA VAL A 218 23.07 -4.54 -5.13
C VAL A 218 22.17 -3.36 -5.48
N LEU A 219 21.58 -3.35 -6.67
CA LEU A 219 20.66 -2.30 -7.10
C LEU A 219 19.33 -2.29 -6.34
N THR A 220 18.77 -3.46 -6.02
CA THR A 220 17.49 -3.53 -5.29
C THR A 220 17.62 -3.20 -3.80
N GLU A 221 18.82 -3.38 -3.24
CA GLU A 221 19.12 -3.09 -1.84
C GLU A 221 19.73 -1.70 -1.63
N ALA A 222 20.03 -0.96 -2.71
CA ALA A 222 20.63 0.36 -2.63
C ALA A 222 19.75 1.37 -1.88
N GLY A 223 20.33 2.04 -0.90
CA GLY A 223 19.63 2.96 0.00
C GLY A 223 18.61 2.29 0.93
N SER A 224 18.56 0.95 1.02
CA SER A 224 17.65 0.27 1.95
C SER A 224 18.27 0.05 3.32
N ASP A 225 17.50 0.27 4.37
CA ASP A 225 17.75 -0.30 5.70
C ASP A 225 16.66 -1.34 5.97
N TRP A 226 17.04 -2.61 6.10
CA TRP A 226 16.09 -3.68 6.42
C TRP A 226 15.38 -3.46 7.77
N ARG A 227 15.88 -2.55 8.61
CA ARG A 227 15.28 -2.16 9.90
C ARG A 227 14.19 -1.10 9.75
N SER A 228 14.04 -0.50 8.58
CA SER A 228 13.05 0.54 8.31
C SER A 228 12.07 0.14 7.20
N ALA A 229 10.97 0.86 7.08
CA ALA A 229 10.00 0.65 6.00
C ALA A 229 10.45 1.25 4.66
N ASP A 230 11.71 1.69 4.55
CA ASP A 230 12.22 2.28 3.33
C ASP A 230 12.23 1.24 2.19
N LEU A 231 11.51 1.56 1.11
CA LEU A 231 11.46 0.78 -0.12
C LEU A 231 12.81 0.81 -0.88
N GLY A 232 13.80 1.54 -0.38
CA GLY A 232 15.07 1.81 -1.04
C GLY A 232 14.90 2.78 -2.21
N VAL A 233 16.00 3.06 -2.92
CA VAL A 233 15.96 4.02 -4.04
C VAL A 233 15.00 3.57 -5.15
N LEU A 234 14.98 2.26 -5.44
CA LEU A 234 14.10 1.61 -6.41
C LEU A 234 12.97 0.87 -5.70
N THR A 235 11.74 1.36 -5.87
CA THR A 235 10.55 0.61 -5.44
C THR A 235 10.38 -0.68 -6.27
N PRO A 236 9.60 -1.68 -5.81
CA PRO A 236 9.41 -2.93 -6.54
C PRO A 236 8.95 -2.73 -8.00
N ALA A 237 7.98 -1.85 -8.24
CA ALA A 237 7.52 -1.57 -9.60
C ALA A 237 8.56 -0.77 -10.42
N GLN A 238 9.35 0.09 -9.79
CA GLN A 238 10.45 0.78 -10.47
C GLN A 238 11.53 -0.22 -10.90
N ALA A 239 11.91 -1.17 -10.04
CA ALA A 239 12.88 -2.21 -10.38
C ALA A 239 12.44 -3.07 -11.57
N GLU A 240 11.16 -3.48 -11.61
CA GLU A 240 10.60 -4.23 -12.76
C GLU A 240 10.62 -3.40 -14.05
N ARG A 241 10.20 -2.13 -13.99
CA ARG A 241 10.25 -1.24 -15.15
C ARG A 241 11.68 -0.96 -15.59
N ALA A 242 12.61 -0.78 -14.66
CA ALA A 242 14.02 -0.58 -14.93
C ALA A 242 14.61 -1.80 -15.67
N ALA A 243 14.29 -3.01 -15.19
CA ALA A 243 14.70 -4.26 -15.82
C ALA A 243 14.11 -4.42 -17.23
N ALA A 244 12.82 -4.13 -17.41
CA ALA A 244 12.15 -4.17 -18.71
C ALA A 244 12.75 -3.14 -19.68
N ALA A 245 12.94 -1.90 -19.23
CA ALA A 245 13.55 -0.83 -20.01
C ALA A 245 14.97 -1.18 -20.44
N LEU A 246 15.82 -1.61 -19.50
CA LEU A 246 17.19 -2.06 -19.79
C LEU A 246 17.21 -3.23 -20.78
N THR A 247 16.25 -4.16 -20.67
CA THR A 247 16.10 -5.29 -21.59
C THR A 247 15.72 -4.81 -23.00
N GLY A 248 14.83 -3.83 -23.10
CA GLY A 248 14.34 -3.27 -24.37
C GLY A 248 15.31 -2.35 -25.11
N LEU A 249 16.41 -1.91 -24.50
CA LEU A 249 17.40 -1.04 -25.15
C LEU A 249 18.08 -1.71 -26.36
N GLY A 250 18.43 -0.91 -27.38
CA GLY A 250 19.35 -1.37 -28.43
C GLY A 250 20.77 -1.63 -27.90
N ASP A 251 21.59 -2.38 -28.62
CA ASP A 251 22.93 -2.77 -28.14
C ASP A 251 23.84 -1.60 -27.78
N ALA A 252 23.76 -0.49 -28.53
CA ALA A 252 24.56 0.71 -28.25
C ALA A 252 24.14 1.36 -26.93
N ASP A 253 22.84 1.63 -26.76
CA ASP A 253 22.28 2.24 -25.56
C ASP A 253 22.45 1.34 -24.33
N ARG A 254 22.27 0.02 -24.51
CA ARG A 254 22.50 -0.96 -23.45
C ARG A 254 23.95 -0.93 -22.98
N ARG A 255 24.93 -0.90 -23.89
CA ARG A 255 26.35 -0.78 -23.52
C ARG A 255 26.63 0.54 -22.83
N ALA A 256 26.07 1.65 -23.33
CA ALA A 256 26.23 2.96 -22.71
C ALA A 256 25.66 2.97 -21.28
N MET A 257 24.47 2.42 -21.07
CA MET A 257 23.86 2.31 -19.75
C MET A 257 24.69 1.45 -18.79
N LEU A 258 25.20 0.29 -19.25
CA LEU A 258 26.07 -0.56 -18.43
C LEU A 258 27.41 0.12 -18.08
N VAL A 259 27.91 1.01 -18.95
CA VAL A 259 29.10 1.82 -18.65
C VAL A 259 28.79 2.85 -17.55
N LEU A 260 27.65 3.54 -17.63
CA LEU A 260 27.22 4.47 -16.58
C LEU A 260 27.10 3.76 -15.22
N LEU A 261 26.45 2.60 -15.20
CA LEU A 261 26.28 1.82 -13.96
C LEU A 261 27.63 1.39 -13.37
N ARG A 262 28.63 1.05 -14.18
CA ARG A 262 29.97 0.69 -13.67
C ARG A 262 30.81 1.89 -13.23
N ALA A 263 30.54 3.06 -13.81
CA ALA A 263 31.29 4.29 -13.50
C ALA A 263 30.73 5.05 -12.29
N ALA A 264 29.49 4.76 -11.89
CA ALA A 264 28.86 5.33 -10.71
C ALA A 264 29.65 4.99 -9.42
N ALA A 265 29.72 5.95 -8.51
CA ALA A 265 30.53 5.88 -7.30
C ALA A 265 29.92 5.04 -6.17
N SER A 266 28.62 4.72 -6.24
CA SER A 266 27.90 3.97 -5.20
C SER A 266 26.74 3.13 -5.75
N PRO A 267 26.23 2.14 -4.98
CA PRO A 267 24.95 1.49 -5.24
C PRO A 267 23.78 2.48 -5.41
N GLU A 268 23.71 3.51 -4.58
CA GLU A 268 22.64 4.51 -4.57
C GLU A 268 22.60 5.31 -5.87
N GLN A 269 23.76 5.80 -6.33
CA GLN A 269 23.85 6.48 -7.62
C GLN A 269 23.39 5.55 -8.75
N ARG A 270 23.88 4.30 -8.79
CA ARG A 270 23.45 3.30 -9.79
C ARG A 270 21.93 3.10 -9.78
N ALA A 271 21.33 3.01 -8.59
CA ALA A 271 19.89 2.85 -8.44
C ALA A 271 19.11 4.08 -8.95
N TYR A 272 19.59 5.31 -8.71
CA TYR A 272 18.98 6.52 -9.28
C TYR A 272 19.07 6.58 -10.80
N LEU A 273 20.17 6.11 -11.41
CA LEU A 273 20.26 5.98 -12.87
C LEU A 273 19.23 4.98 -13.41
N MET A 274 19.06 3.84 -12.74
CA MET A 274 18.03 2.86 -13.09
C MET A 274 16.61 3.41 -12.87
N LYS A 275 16.41 4.25 -11.85
CA LYS A 275 15.13 4.93 -11.57
C LYS A 275 14.78 5.93 -12.67
N ALA A 276 15.76 6.68 -13.17
CA ALA A 276 15.57 7.55 -14.33
C ALA A 276 15.20 6.75 -15.59
N LEU A 277 15.88 5.62 -15.83
CA LEU A 277 15.52 4.73 -16.94
C LEU A 277 14.09 4.17 -16.79
N ALA A 278 13.69 3.77 -15.57
CA ALA A 278 12.35 3.29 -15.26
C ALA A 278 11.24 4.34 -15.40
N ALA A 279 11.60 5.63 -15.28
CA ALA A 279 10.71 6.77 -15.52
C ALA A 279 10.54 7.11 -17.02
N GLY A 280 11.19 6.34 -17.90
CA GLY A 280 11.03 6.42 -19.36
C GLY A 280 12.07 7.28 -20.08
N TYR A 281 13.12 7.73 -19.40
CA TYR A 281 14.15 8.57 -20.01
C TYR A 281 15.08 7.76 -20.93
N PRO A 282 15.49 8.31 -22.09
CA PRO A 282 16.49 7.68 -22.94
C PRO A 282 17.86 7.73 -22.28
N VAL A 283 18.74 6.77 -22.64
CA VAL A 283 20.08 6.63 -22.03
C VAL A 283 20.92 7.92 -22.14
N GLY A 284 20.76 8.70 -23.21
CA GLY A 284 21.45 9.99 -23.34
C GLY A 284 21.04 11.02 -22.27
N GLU A 285 19.77 11.04 -21.88
CA GLU A 285 19.30 11.90 -20.78
C GLU A 285 19.72 11.36 -19.42
N VAL A 286 19.74 10.03 -19.25
CA VAL A 286 20.28 9.39 -18.05
C VAL A 286 21.77 9.70 -17.88
N ALA A 287 22.55 9.72 -18.96
CA ALA A 287 23.96 10.09 -18.94
C ALA A 287 24.17 11.57 -18.56
N ALA A 288 23.33 12.47 -19.08
CA ALA A 288 23.37 13.89 -18.71
C ALA A 288 23.02 14.10 -17.23
N PHE A 289 22.04 13.34 -16.73
CA PHE A 289 21.68 13.31 -15.32
C PHE A 289 22.83 12.77 -14.44
N ASP A 290 23.47 11.68 -14.84
CA ASP A 290 24.65 11.14 -14.16
C ASP A 290 25.74 12.19 -13.99
N GLY A 291 26.05 12.93 -15.06
CA GLY A 291 27.02 14.02 -15.02
C GLY A 291 26.69 15.17 -14.05
N LEU A 292 25.41 15.35 -13.68
CA LEU A 292 25.00 16.35 -12.69
C LEU A 292 25.17 15.83 -11.26
N ILE A 293 24.98 14.52 -11.02
CA ILE A 293 25.01 13.94 -9.68
C ILE A 293 26.35 13.28 -9.32
N ALA A 294 27.23 13.04 -10.30
CA ALA A 294 28.45 12.25 -10.11
C ALA A 294 29.39 12.80 -9.03
N ALA A 295 29.44 14.12 -8.81
CA ALA A 295 30.24 14.73 -7.75
C ALA A 295 29.73 14.41 -6.33
N HIS A 296 28.48 13.96 -6.21
CA HIS A 296 27.80 13.55 -4.97
C HIS A 296 27.42 12.07 -5.01
N GLY A 297 28.02 11.31 -5.92
CA GLY A 297 27.67 9.91 -6.14
C GLY A 297 27.84 9.05 -4.90
N ASP A 298 28.77 9.40 -4.01
CA ASP A 298 29.05 8.76 -2.73
C ASP A 298 28.37 9.45 -1.51
N ASP A 299 27.59 10.51 -1.73
CA ASP A 299 26.84 11.22 -0.71
C ASP A 299 25.35 10.83 -0.74
N GLY A 300 25.05 9.68 -0.12
CA GLY A 300 23.67 9.17 0.02
C GLY A 300 22.68 10.19 0.57
N PRO A 301 22.97 10.89 1.68
CA PRO A 301 22.12 11.97 2.20
C PRO A 301 21.86 13.10 1.19
N TRP A 302 22.86 13.52 0.41
CA TRP A 302 22.66 14.51 -0.65
C TRP A 302 21.72 13.98 -1.73
N LEU A 303 21.97 12.75 -2.22
CA LEU A 303 21.14 12.10 -3.24
C LEU A 303 19.69 12.00 -2.78
N ALA A 304 19.45 11.46 -1.58
CA ALA A 304 18.11 11.32 -1.01
C ALA A 304 17.38 12.68 -0.93
N ALA A 305 18.05 13.71 -0.42
CA ALA A 305 17.44 15.03 -0.23
C ALA A 305 17.13 15.78 -1.55
N ARG A 306 17.81 15.46 -2.66
CA ARG A 306 17.64 16.15 -3.95
C ARG A 306 16.80 15.37 -4.96
N LEU A 307 16.77 14.06 -4.84
CA LEU A 307 16.20 13.15 -5.84
C LEU A 307 14.91 12.47 -5.38
N GLY A 308 14.40 12.81 -4.18
CA GLY A 308 13.12 12.35 -3.65
C GLY A 308 12.53 13.34 -2.63
N PRO A 309 11.20 13.50 -2.58
CA PRO A 309 10.53 14.41 -1.63
C PRO A 309 10.20 13.77 -0.27
N PHE A 310 10.13 12.44 -0.22
CA PHE A 310 9.64 11.69 0.94
C PHE A 310 10.79 10.98 1.61
N ASP A 311 10.97 11.28 2.89
CA ASP A 311 11.78 10.49 3.80
C ASP A 311 10.86 9.44 4.41
N LEU A 312 10.96 8.18 3.93
CA LEU A 312 10.13 7.07 4.43
C LEU A 312 10.48 6.70 5.89
N ASP A 313 11.61 7.20 6.42
CA ASP A 313 12.11 6.95 7.78
C ASP A 313 11.71 8.01 8.80
N SER A 314 10.87 8.98 8.40
CA SER A 314 10.22 9.84 9.38
C SER A 314 9.31 8.97 10.25
N GLY A 315 9.75 8.68 11.47
CA GLY A 315 8.90 8.11 12.52
C GLY A 315 7.65 8.97 12.75
N PRO A 316 6.87 8.76 13.82
CA PRO A 316 5.59 9.47 14.04
C PRO A 316 5.70 11.01 14.16
N ALA A 317 6.89 11.59 13.98
CA ALA A 317 7.10 13.03 13.88
C ALA A 317 6.99 13.51 12.42
N PRO A 318 6.18 14.55 12.15
CA PRO A 318 6.00 15.09 10.81
C PRO A 318 7.30 15.68 10.25
N ALA A 319 7.81 15.10 9.16
CA ALA A 319 8.90 15.69 8.40
C ALA A 319 8.73 15.42 6.90
N ALA A 320 7.95 16.25 6.20
CA ALA A 320 8.35 16.56 4.83
C ALA A 320 9.50 17.57 4.95
N GLY A 321 10.56 17.40 4.16
CA GLY A 321 11.67 18.36 4.14
C GLY A 321 11.15 19.80 3.97
N PRO A 322 11.78 20.82 4.60
CA PRO A 322 11.29 22.20 4.59
C PRO A 322 11.21 22.76 3.17
N GLY A 323 10.06 22.62 2.51
CA GLY A 323 9.78 23.21 1.20
C GLY A 323 8.77 22.49 0.32
N TRP A 324 8.41 21.23 0.60
CA TRP A 324 7.33 20.50 -0.09
C TRP A 324 5.95 20.89 0.48
N SER A 325 5.62 22.18 0.49
CA SER A 325 4.36 22.69 1.05
C SER A 325 3.64 23.59 0.07
N GLN A 326 2.33 23.38 -0.09
CA GLN A 326 1.48 24.24 -0.90
C GLN A 326 1.37 25.67 -0.35
N GLY A 327 1.74 25.88 0.93
CA GLY A 327 1.55 27.13 1.64
C GLY A 327 0.07 27.46 1.77
N GLN A 328 -0.28 28.74 1.52
CA GLN A 328 -1.66 29.24 1.63
C GLN A 328 -2.44 29.16 0.29
N LEU A 329 -1.92 28.44 -0.70
CA LEU A 329 -2.55 28.34 -2.03
C LEU A 329 -3.56 27.19 -2.08
N PRO A 330 -4.68 27.31 -2.81
CA PRO A 330 -5.70 26.27 -2.94
C PRO A 330 -5.29 25.14 -3.93
N THR A 331 -4.03 24.71 -3.87
CA THR A 331 -3.37 23.82 -4.83
C THR A 331 -3.17 22.39 -4.31
N CYS A 332 -3.93 21.91 -3.31
CA CYS A 332 -3.66 20.64 -2.61
C CYS A 332 -3.56 19.45 -3.57
N VAL A 333 -4.41 19.43 -4.60
CA VAL A 333 -4.41 18.43 -5.68
C VAL A 333 -3.11 18.50 -6.51
N ALA A 334 -2.73 19.70 -6.96
CA ALA A 334 -1.53 19.92 -7.78
C ALA A 334 -0.24 19.68 -6.98
N ALA A 335 -0.15 20.22 -5.76
CA ALA A 335 0.98 20.04 -4.85
C ALA A 335 1.23 18.56 -4.52
N SER A 336 0.16 17.81 -4.20
CA SER A 336 0.27 16.35 -3.99
C SER A 336 0.77 15.63 -5.24
N THR A 337 0.30 16.05 -6.42
CA THR A 337 0.67 15.44 -7.70
C THR A 337 2.13 15.72 -8.09
N VAL A 338 2.60 16.96 -7.90
CA VAL A 338 4.00 17.36 -8.15
C VAL A 338 4.95 16.59 -7.22
N ALA A 339 4.61 16.46 -5.94
CA ALA A 339 5.41 15.66 -5.01
C ALA A 339 5.43 14.17 -5.42
N ALA A 340 4.29 13.59 -5.76
CA ALA A 340 4.24 12.20 -6.22
C ALA A 340 5.05 11.97 -7.51
N ARG A 341 5.04 12.92 -8.45
CA ARG A 341 5.91 12.88 -9.64
C ARG A 341 7.38 12.89 -9.25
N ALA A 342 7.80 13.81 -8.37
CA ALA A 342 9.18 13.89 -7.89
C ALA A 342 9.64 12.62 -7.17
N ALA A 343 8.74 11.87 -6.52
CA ALA A 343 9.08 10.60 -5.89
C ALA A 343 9.40 9.47 -6.88
N VAL A 344 8.83 9.52 -8.09
CA VAL A 344 8.99 8.48 -9.12
C VAL A 344 9.94 8.88 -10.25
N ASP A 345 10.27 10.17 -10.37
CA ASP A 345 11.12 10.75 -11.42
C ASP A 345 12.27 11.56 -10.80
N PRO A 346 13.49 10.99 -10.72
CA PRO A 346 14.63 11.64 -10.07
C PRO A 346 15.20 12.81 -10.88
N ILE A 347 15.01 12.84 -12.21
CA ILE A 347 15.46 13.96 -13.05
C ILE A 347 14.56 15.18 -12.79
N TYR A 348 13.25 14.95 -12.71
CA TYR A 348 12.29 15.98 -12.33
C TYR A 348 12.54 16.50 -10.91
N ALA A 349 12.77 15.59 -9.94
CA ALA A 349 13.13 15.96 -8.58
C ALA A 349 14.38 16.85 -8.53
N LEU A 350 15.47 16.45 -9.21
CA LEU A 350 16.70 17.24 -9.27
C LEU A 350 16.47 18.63 -9.86
N ARG A 351 15.70 18.73 -10.95
CA ARG A 351 15.35 20.01 -11.58
C ARG A 351 14.58 20.91 -10.62
N LEU A 352 13.67 20.34 -9.85
CA LEU A 352 12.90 21.09 -8.87
C LEU A 352 13.79 21.58 -7.71
N THR A 353 14.59 20.68 -7.13
CA THR A 353 15.42 20.97 -5.94
C THR A 353 16.61 21.87 -6.25
N THR A 354 17.25 21.72 -7.41
CA THR A 354 18.50 22.42 -7.77
C THR A 354 18.39 23.35 -8.98
N GLY A 355 17.28 23.34 -9.71
CA GLY A 355 17.18 24.04 -10.99
C GLY A 355 18.00 23.39 -12.12
N GLY A 356 18.45 22.15 -11.93
CA GLY A 356 19.38 21.47 -12.84
C GLY A 356 20.81 22.00 -12.74
N ARG A 357 21.14 22.68 -11.63
CA ARG A 357 22.45 23.26 -11.34
C ARG A 357 22.84 22.94 -9.89
N PRO A 358 23.17 21.67 -9.59
CA PRO A 358 23.66 21.31 -8.26
C PRO A 358 24.89 22.14 -7.90
N ASP A 359 25.06 22.43 -6.61
CA ASP A 359 26.15 23.22 -6.04
C ASP A 359 26.24 24.70 -6.45
N ASP A 360 25.40 25.18 -7.37
CA ASP A 360 25.28 26.61 -7.65
C ASP A 360 24.43 27.27 -6.55
N PRO A 361 25.00 28.11 -5.66
CA PRO A 361 24.27 28.66 -4.53
C PRO A 361 23.10 29.57 -4.94
N ALA A 362 23.07 30.07 -6.18
CA ALA A 362 21.94 30.84 -6.69
C ALA A 362 20.74 29.95 -7.06
N HIS A 363 20.97 28.66 -7.33
CA HIS A 363 19.94 27.74 -7.82
C HIS A 363 19.64 26.59 -6.83
N ASP A 364 20.67 26.01 -6.22
CA ASP A 364 20.58 24.98 -5.17
C ASP A 364 20.57 25.64 -3.78
N ASN A 365 19.42 26.23 -3.45
CA ASN A 365 19.16 26.77 -2.11
C ASN A 365 17.66 26.70 -1.78
N PRO A 366 17.28 26.75 -0.48
CA PRO A 366 15.88 26.61 -0.07
C PRO A 366 14.93 27.67 -0.64
N ALA A 367 15.40 28.89 -0.92
CA ALA A 367 14.54 29.94 -1.47
C ALA A 367 14.23 29.69 -2.95
N ALA A 368 15.24 29.36 -3.75
CA ALA A 368 15.09 29.03 -5.15
C ALA A 368 14.28 27.74 -5.36
N PHE A 369 14.45 26.74 -4.50
CA PHE A 369 13.59 25.55 -4.47
C PHE A 369 12.12 25.92 -4.23
N ARG A 370 11.83 26.70 -3.18
CA ARG A 370 10.44 27.12 -2.88
C ARG A 370 9.80 27.91 -4.02
N GLU A 371 10.57 28.74 -4.72
CA GLU A 371 10.09 29.48 -5.88
C GLU A 371 9.71 28.54 -7.04
N ARG A 372 10.61 27.60 -7.39
CA ARG A 372 10.34 26.60 -8.43
C ARG A 372 9.17 25.68 -8.06
N TRP A 373 9.14 25.17 -6.83
CA TRP A 373 8.02 24.40 -6.30
C TRP A 373 6.70 25.16 -6.42
N ARG A 374 6.67 26.44 -6.01
CA ARG A 374 5.47 27.27 -6.11
C ARG A 374 5.04 27.48 -7.56
N ALA A 375 5.98 27.75 -8.45
CA ALA A 375 5.70 27.93 -9.87
C ALA A 375 5.13 26.63 -10.48
N GLU A 376 5.73 25.49 -10.18
CA GLU A 376 5.35 24.19 -10.70
C GLU A 376 3.95 23.77 -10.23
N GLN A 377 3.64 23.90 -8.93
CA GLN A 377 2.29 23.58 -8.45
C GLN A 377 1.23 24.51 -9.04
N LEU A 378 1.55 25.78 -9.31
CA LEU A 378 0.62 26.73 -9.93
C LEU A 378 0.41 26.39 -11.40
N GLN A 379 1.47 26.00 -12.11
CA GLN A 379 1.39 25.54 -13.49
C GLN A 379 0.49 24.30 -13.59
N VAL A 380 0.75 23.25 -12.82
CA VAL A 380 -0.08 22.02 -12.81
C VAL A 380 -1.52 22.33 -12.41
N TYR A 381 -1.71 23.23 -11.43
CA TYR A 381 -3.04 23.68 -11.00
C TYR A 381 -3.79 24.42 -12.10
N ASP A 382 -3.12 25.28 -12.85
CA ASP A 382 -3.74 26.01 -13.95
C ASP A 382 -3.98 25.09 -15.14
N ASP A 383 -3.01 24.29 -15.57
CA ASP A 383 -3.13 23.38 -16.70
C ASP A 383 -4.26 22.35 -16.51
N GLY A 384 -4.45 21.88 -15.27
CA GLY A 384 -5.52 20.93 -14.94
C GLY A 384 -6.93 21.52 -14.81
N ARG A 385 -7.10 22.86 -14.86
CA ARG A 385 -8.42 23.54 -14.73
C ARG A 385 -8.98 24.00 -16.07
N ASP A 386 -10.30 23.99 -16.18
CA ASP A 386 -10.96 24.50 -17.39
C ASP A 386 -11.01 26.04 -17.43
N LEU A 387 -11.21 26.59 -18.64
CA LEU A 387 -11.23 28.04 -18.85
C LEU A 387 -12.34 28.74 -18.04
N LEU A 388 -13.46 28.05 -17.83
CA LEU A 388 -14.60 28.61 -17.12
C LEU A 388 -14.28 28.79 -15.63
N GLN A 389 -13.61 27.82 -15.01
CA GLN A 389 -13.13 27.90 -13.62
C GLN A 389 -12.09 29.00 -13.45
N LYS A 390 -11.17 29.15 -14.42
CA LYS A 390 -10.16 30.22 -14.43
C LYS A 390 -10.80 31.61 -14.50
N VAL A 391 -11.84 31.77 -15.33
CA VAL A 391 -12.51 33.06 -15.52
C VAL A 391 -13.50 33.39 -14.39
N ARG A 392 -14.18 32.38 -13.84
CA ARG A 392 -15.17 32.55 -12.75
C ARG A 392 -14.55 32.54 -11.35
N GLY A 393 -13.26 32.20 -11.23
CA GLY A 393 -12.54 32.22 -9.96
C GLY A 393 -12.96 31.11 -8.99
N SER A 394 -13.36 29.93 -9.49
CA SER A 394 -13.62 28.79 -8.61
C SER A 394 -12.31 28.08 -8.24
N ASP A 395 -12.04 28.00 -6.94
CA ASP A 395 -10.85 27.36 -6.40
C ASP A 395 -10.93 25.82 -6.41
N GLY A 396 -9.77 25.17 -6.25
CA GLY A 396 -9.63 23.71 -6.25
C GLY A 396 -9.71 23.04 -7.62
N MET A 397 -9.66 21.70 -7.60
CA MET A 397 -9.78 20.84 -8.78
C MET A 397 -10.80 19.73 -8.51
N THR A 398 -11.59 19.39 -9.52
CA THR A 398 -12.59 18.32 -9.42
C THR A 398 -11.95 16.93 -9.39
N SER A 399 -12.71 15.92 -8.98
CA SER A 399 -12.21 14.54 -8.97
C SER A 399 -11.75 14.04 -10.35
N ARG A 400 -12.40 14.50 -11.41
CA ARG A 400 -12.03 14.20 -12.80
C ARG A 400 -10.70 14.85 -13.16
N GLN A 401 -10.50 16.12 -12.80
CA GLN A 401 -9.27 16.85 -13.06
C GLN A 401 -8.09 16.27 -12.28
N SER A 402 -8.30 15.93 -11.00
CA SER A 402 -7.32 15.20 -10.19
C SER A 402 -6.89 13.88 -10.86
N THR A 403 -7.84 13.13 -11.42
CA THR A 403 -7.54 11.87 -12.14
C THR A 403 -6.77 12.12 -13.44
N ALA A 404 -7.14 13.16 -14.19
CA ALA A 404 -6.45 13.52 -15.43
C ALA A 404 -4.99 13.91 -15.16
N ILE A 405 -4.74 14.80 -14.18
CA ILE A 405 -3.37 15.20 -13.85
C ILE A 405 -2.57 14.07 -13.21
N ALA A 406 -3.18 13.16 -12.45
CA ALA A 406 -2.48 11.99 -11.91
C ALA A 406 -1.96 11.10 -13.04
N ASN A 407 -2.77 10.89 -14.10
CA ASN A 407 -2.34 10.16 -15.29
C ASN A 407 -1.24 10.89 -16.07
N GLU A 408 -1.38 12.20 -16.26
CA GLU A 408 -0.43 13.02 -17.00
C GLU A 408 0.92 13.15 -16.29
N GLN A 409 0.90 13.39 -14.97
CA GLN A 409 2.09 13.74 -14.19
C GLN A 409 2.73 12.54 -13.50
N ILE A 410 1.95 11.51 -13.13
CA ILE A 410 2.46 10.33 -12.42
C ILE A 410 2.38 9.10 -13.33
N GLY A 411 1.23 8.87 -13.97
CA GLY A 411 1.00 7.74 -14.86
C GLY A 411 2.01 7.66 -16.01
N ALA A 412 2.34 8.80 -16.62
CA ALA A 412 3.32 8.92 -17.70
C ALA A 412 4.72 8.40 -17.33
N HIS A 413 5.11 8.47 -16.05
CA HIS A 413 6.43 8.05 -15.55
C HIS A 413 6.39 6.72 -14.79
N THR A 414 5.20 6.19 -14.53
CA THR A 414 5.01 4.94 -13.79
C THR A 414 4.43 3.81 -14.63
N GLY A 415 3.94 4.11 -15.84
CA GLY A 415 3.20 3.17 -16.69
C GLY A 415 1.84 2.76 -16.12
N ALA A 416 1.37 3.43 -15.07
CA ALA A 416 0.07 3.18 -14.47
C ALA A 416 -1.00 4.10 -15.07
N THR A 417 -2.23 3.60 -15.14
CA THR A 417 -3.41 4.44 -15.37
C THR A 417 -4.18 4.57 -14.06
N TYR A 418 -4.33 5.79 -13.58
CA TYR A 418 -5.07 6.12 -12.37
C TYR A 418 -6.57 6.23 -12.65
N ARG A 419 -7.38 5.58 -11.81
CA ARG A 419 -8.85 5.68 -11.83
C ARG A 419 -9.40 6.17 -10.50
N ASN A 420 -10.39 7.05 -10.58
CA ASN A 420 -11.13 7.51 -9.42
C ASN A 420 -12.09 6.41 -8.91
N VAL A 421 -11.86 5.93 -7.70
CA VAL A 421 -12.70 4.94 -7.02
C VAL A 421 -13.32 5.60 -5.79
N PRO A 422 -14.67 5.59 -5.63
CA PRO A 422 -15.32 6.12 -4.44
C PRO A 422 -15.04 5.23 -3.22
N VAL A 423 -14.86 5.86 -2.06
CA VAL A 423 -14.64 5.21 -0.76
C VAL A 423 -15.41 5.93 0.36
N ASP A 424 -16.57 6.48 0.02
CA ASP A 424 -17.41 7.27 0.93
C ASP A 424 -18.16 6.42 1.98
N SER A 425 -18.18 5.09 1.83
CA SER A 425 -18.74 4.14 2.81
C SER A 425 -17.67 3.33 3.54
N LEU A 426 -18.00 2.86 4.75
CA LEU A 426 -17.14 1.96 5.53
C LEU A 426 -16.79 0.69 4.74
N ASP A 427 -17.80 0.07 4.11
CA ASP A 427 -17.60 -1.12 3.27
C ASP A 427 -16.70 -0.77 2.08
N GLY A 428 -16.92 0.36 1.40
CA GLY A 428 -16.08 0.81 0.31
C GLY A 428 -14.61 1.03 0.71
N ARG A 429 -14.35 1.61 1.89
CA ARG A 429 -12.99 1.77 2.43
C ARG A 429 -12.36 0.43 2.78
N SER A 430 -13.11 -0.43 3.47
CA SER A 430 -12.65 -1.76 3.91
C SER A 430 -12.33 -2.68 2.74
N ASP A 431 -13.14 -2.64 1.69
CA ASP A 431 -12.98 -3.48 0.49
C ASP A 431 -11.79 -3.00 -0.36
N LEU A 432 -11.51 -1.69 -0.36
CA LEU A 432 -10.47 -1.10 -1.21
C LEU A 432 -9.10 -1.04 -0.55
N LEU A 433 -9.03 -1.00 0.77
CA LEU A 433 -7.80 -0.88 1.55
C LEU A 433 -6.69 -1.86 1.09
N PRO A 434 -6.92 -3.17 0.89
CA PRO A 434 -5.86 -4.08 0.43
C PRO A 434 -5.27 -3.72 -0.94
N ARG A 435 -6.07 -3.07 -1.81
CA ARG A 435 -5.59 -2.60 -3.12
C ARG A 435 -4.80 -1.30 -3.00
N ILE A 436 -5.09 -0.49 -1.99
CA ILE A 436 -4.33 0.73 -1.67
C ILE A 436 -2.96 0.34 -1.12
N GLU A 437 -2.94 -0.52 -0.09
CA GLU A 437 -1.72 -1.10 0.50
C GLU A 437 -0.82 -1.68 -0.60
N ALA A 438 -1.37 -2.56 -1.43
CA ALA A 438 -0.59 -3.18 -2.50
C ALA A 438 -0.06 -2.20 -3.56
N ALA A 439 -0.78 -1.11 -3.82
CA ALA A 439 -0.31 -0.09 -4.75
C ALA A 439 0.88 0.68 -4.18
N VAL A 440 0.81 1.08 -2.91
CA VAL A 440 1.89 1.85 -2.28
C VAL A 440 3.12 0.99 -1.99
N ASP A 441 2.93 -0.28 -1.67
CA ASP A 441 4.00 -1.26 -1.45
C ASP A 441 4.77 -1.57 -2.75
N ASP A 442 4.09 -1.60 -3.90
CA ASP A 442 4.73 -1.64 -5.21
C ASP A 442 5.43 -0.30 -5.58
N GLY A 443 5.16 0.77 -4.82
CA GLY A 443 5.73 2.11 -5.01
C GLY A 443 4.93 3.02 -5.95
N TYR A 444 3.62 2.83 -6.02
CA TYR A 444 2.71 3.74 -6.69
C TYR A 444 2.01 4.64 -5.67
N PRO A 445 2.31 5.95 -5.64
CA PRO A 445 1.57 6.88 -4.78
C PRO A 445 0.08 6.87 -5.12
N VAL A 446 -0.78 6.87 -4.10
CA VAL A 446 -2.25 6.80 -4.24
C VAL A 446 -2.87 8.12 -3.77
N PRO A 447 -3.35 8.99 -4.68
CA PRO A 447 -4.04 10.21 -4.27
C PRO A 447 -5.35 9.90 -3.54
N VAL A 448 -5.54 10.49 -2.35
CA VAL A 448 -6.76 10.36 -1.54
C VAL A 448 -7.42 11.71 -1.36
N THR A 449 -8.72 11.81 -1.67
CA THR A 449 -9.53 12.99 -1.38
C THR A 449 -10.34 12.75 -0.12
N THR A 450 -10.24 13.68 0.82
CA THR A 450 -11.08 13.73 2.02
C THR A 450 -12.07 14.88 1.96
N ARG A 451 -13.18 14.74 2.68
CA ARG A 451 -14.22 15.76 2.79
C ARG A 451 -15.06 15.54 4.05
N ASP A 452 -15.30 16.61 4.79
CA ASP A 452 -16.33 16.71 5.82
C ASP A 452 -17.35 17.81 5.43
N ASP A 453 -17.75 18.69 6.34
CA ASP A 453 -18.74 19.77 6.08
C ASP A 453 -18.22 20.94 5.20
N GLY A 454 -17.01 20.82 4.64
CA GLY A 454 -16.30 21.90 3.95
C GLY A 454 -15.73 21.53 2.56
N PRO A 455 -14.85 22.39 1.99
CA PRO A 455 -14.14 22.07 0.76
C PRO A 455 -13.27 20.81 0.95
N GLY A 456 -13.22 19.97 -0.08
CA GLY A 456 -12.42 18.74 -0.02
C GLY A 456 -10.92 19.04 -0.04
N HIS A 457 -10.14 18.18 0.61
CA HIS A 457 -8.68 18.23 0.60
C HIS A 457 -8.15 16.99 -0.11
N GLN A 458 -7.00 17.11 -0.80
CA GLN A 458 -6.34 15.95 -1.38
C GLN A 458 -4.95 15.80 -0.77
N MET A 459 -4.67 14.57 -0.37
CA MET A 459 -3.39 14.10 0.14
C MET A 459 -2.90 12.93 -0.72
N MET A 460 -1.75 12.37 -0.36
CA MET A 460 -1.18 11.20 -1.02
C MET A 460 -0.88 10.12 0.00
N ILE A 461 -1.36 8.89 -0.23
CA ILE A 461 -0.87 7.72 0.50
C ILE A 461 0.41 7.28 -0.21
N ILE A 462 1.53 7.25 0.51
CA ILE A 462 2.87 7.12 -0.05
C ILE A 462 3.64 5.89 0.45
N GLY A 463 3.14 5.23 1.49
CA GLY A 463 3.76 4.04 2.06
C GLY A 463 2.78 3.29 2.96
N HIS A 464 3.14 2.08 3.31
CA HIS A 464 2.40 1.21 4.22
C HIS A 464 3.41 0.40 5.05
N GLN A 465 3.09 0.21 6.34
CA GLN A 465 3.87 -0.62 7.23
C GLN A 465 2.95 -1.24 8.28
N GLY A 466 2.83 -2.56 8.26
CA GLY A 466 2.06 -3.29 9.27
C GLY A 466 0.57 -3.02 9.16
N ASP A 467 0.03 -2.20 10.07
CA ASP A 467 -1.37 -1.77 10.05
C ASP A 467 -1.50 -0.25 9.93
N GLU A 468 -0.48 0.45 9.41
CA GLU A 468 -0.46 1.90 9.25
C GLU A 468 -0.16 2.32 7.81
N LEU A 469 -0.86 3.35 7.35
CA LEU A 469 -0.65 4.02 6.08
C LEU A 469 0.12 5.31 6.31
N GLN A 470 1.18 5.54 5.53
CA GLN A 470 1.89 6.81 5.52
C GLN A 470 1.22 7.78 4.54
N ILE A 471 0.85 8.95 5.03
CA ILE A 471 0.16 9.98 4.26
C ILE A 471 1.03 11.22 4.18
N TYR A 472 1.27 11.70 2.95
CA TYR A 472 1.79 13.03 2.69
C TYR A 472 0.63 14.03 2.56
N ASN A 473 0.63 15.01 3.46
CA ASN A 473 -0.23 16.17 3.38
C ASN A 473 0.51 17.31 2.67
N PRO A 474 -0.03 17.87 1.57
CA PRO A 474 0.60 18.99 0.87
C PRO A 474 0.74 20.26 1.72
N TRP A 475 0.25 20.30 2.96
CA TRP A 475 0.63 21.34 3.92
C TRP A 475 2.10 21.29 4.35
N GLY A 476 2.82 20.23 3.99
CA GLY A 476 4.26 20.11 4.15
C GLY A 476 4.68 19.16 5.25
N TYR A 477 3.91 18.09 5.46
CA TYR A 477 4.28 17.06 6.41
C TYR A 477 3.76 15.69 6.00
N THR A 478 4.40 14.65 6.52
CA THR A 478 3.97 13.26 6.46
C THR A 478 3.50 12.80 7.84
N PHE A 479 2.60 11.82 7.90
CA PHE A 479 2.16 11.21 9.15
C PHE A 479 1.64 9.79 8.89
N TRP A 480 1.64 8.97 9.94
CA TRP A 480 1.14 7.60 9.91
C TRP A 480 -0.29 7.54 10.44
N VAL A 481 -1.15 6.78 9.77
CA VAL A 481 -2.54 6.59 10.15
C VAL A 481 -2.84 5.11 10.23
N PRO A 482 -3.39 4.61 11.35
CA PRO A 482 -3.85 3.23 11.42
C PRO A 482 -4.86 2.93 10.30
N ALA A 483 -4.71 1.78 9.65
CA ALA A 483 -5.60 1.28 8.62
C ALA A 483 -7.06 1.22 9.10
N GLY A 484 -7.27 0.90 10.39
CA GLY A 484 -8.57 0.97 11.05
C GLY A 484 -9.19 2.37 10.97
N ALA A 485 -8.40 3.41 11.26
CA ALA A 485 -8.83 4.81 11.20
C ALA A 485 -9.19 5.23 9.77
N PHE A 486 -8.43 4.77 8.76
CA PHE A 486 -8.82 4.92 7.35
C PHE A 486 -10.19 4.27 7.09
N THR A 487 -10.41 3.02 7.50
CA THR A 487 -11.69 2.32 7.23
C THR A 487 -12.88 2.94 7.95
N GLU A 488 -12.68 3.41 9.18
CA GLU A 488 -13.69 4.10 10.00
C GLU A 488 -14.02 5.49 9.44
N GLY A 489 -13.10 6.08 8.68
CA GLY A 489 -13.30 7.37 8.02
C GLY A 489 -12.72 8.55 8.81
N ASP A 490 -11.67 8.30 9.61
CA ASP A 490 -10.93 9.35 10.30
C ASP A 490 -9.43 9.23 10.00
N ILE A 491 -8.98 9.98 9.00
CA ILE A 491 -7.55 10.15 8.72
C ILE A 491 -7.02 11.53 9.11
N SER A 492 -7.75 12.24 9.98
CA SER A 492 -7.35 13.58 10.44
C SER A 492 -6.10 13.54 11.33
N HIS A 493 -5.78 12.38 11.92
CA HIS A 493 -4.69 12.20 12.87
C HIS A 493 -4.72 13.22 14.03
N GLY A 494 -5.93 13.63 14.43
CA GLY A 494 -6.14 14.64 15.49
C GLY A 494 -5.92 16.10 15.05
N ASP A 495 -5.63 16.36 13.78
CA ASP A 495 -5.61 17.72 13.21
C ASP A 495 -7.05 18.17 12.91
N ALA A 496 -7.61 19.00 13.79
CA ALA A 496 -8.97 19.53 13.64
C ALA A 496 -9.18 20.40 12.39
N GLY A 497 -8.10 20.85 11.73
CA GLY A 497 -8.18 21.59 10.46
C GLY A 497 -8.24 20.68 9.23
N LEU A 498 -7.84 19.42 9.36
CA LEU A 498 -7.76 18.46 8.26
C LEU A 498 -9.10 17.73 8.08
N PRO A 499 -9.80 17.87 6.93
CA PRO A 499 -10.98 17.05 6.70
C PRO A 499 -10.59 15.57 6.71
N GLY A 500 -11.23 14.80 7.60
CA GLY A 500 -10.79 13.48 8.00
C GLY A 500 -11.39 12.34 7.20
N THR A 501 -12.55 12.53 6.57
CA THR A 501 -13.29 11.42 5.94
C THR A 501 -12.84 11.17 4.50
N PRO A 502 -12.23 10.02 4.14
CA PRO A 502 -11.94 9.68 2.76
C PRO A 502 -13.22 9.48 1.95
N VAL A 503 -13.30 10.10 0.77
CA VAL A 503 -14.46 9.98 -0.14
C VAL A 503 -14.11 9.40 -1.50
N SER A 504 -12.86 9.52 -1.93
CA SER A 504 -12.38 8.89 -3.17
C SER A 504 -10.87 8.73 -3.15
N VAL A 505 -10.38 7.72 -3.85
CA VAL A 505 -8.95 7.52 -4.14
C VAL A 505 -8.71 7.44 -5.64
N ARG A 506 -7.50 7.76 -6.08
CA ARG A 506 -7.04 7.45 -7.44
C ARG A 506 -6.16 6.23 -7.36
N LEU A 507 -6.72 5.07 -7.70
CA LEU A 507 -5.96 3.83 -7.69
C LEU A 507 -5.28 3.61 -9.04
N PRO A 508 -3.99 3.21 -9.03
CA PRO A 508 -3.31 2.78 -10.23
C PRO A 508 -3.86 1.44 -10.71
N GLU A 509 -4.05 1.34 -12.02
CA GLU A 509 -4.23 0.09 -12.73
C GLU A 509 -3.01 -0.11 -13.62
N ARG A 510 -2.37 -1.28 -13.52
CA ARG A 510 -1.23 -1.61 -14.37
C ARG A 510 -1.73 -1.72 -15.80
N THR A 511 -1.14 -0.94 -16.72
CA THR A 511 -1.35 -1.20 -18.14
C THR A 511 -0.59 -2.49 -18.46
N GLY A 512 -1.31 -3.48 -18.97
CA GLY A 512 -0.79 -4.83 -19.22
C GLY A 512 0.20 -4.90 -20.36
#